data_AF-A0A662KHF1-F1
#
_entry.id   AF-A0A662KHF1-F1
#
_cell.length_a   1.000
_cell.length_b   1.000
_cell.length_c   1.000
_cell.angle_alpha   90.00
_cell.angle_beta   90.00
_cell.angle_gamma   90.00
#
_symmetry.space_group_name_H-M   'P 1'
#
loop_
_entity.id
_entity.type
_entity.pdbx_description
1 polymer ?
#
loop_
_entity_poly.entity_id
_entity_poly.type
_entity_poly.pdbx_seq_one_letter_code
_entity_poly.pdbx_strand_id
1 'polypeptide(L)'
;SKVIVITGYGDTETAVEVMKLGAAEYIQKPFDPEELARLIEKVVMLPEARAPARESDITWITDFCSGMPTLLITDTQRDEFEKGISPNRVIHLSSGGRVTVTIEELERAIKKFAENTRKGTVIHAGMVLLLSIYGKNAVREHMARLHRMAGKGAFRLLVLYPKEHEETIAQLAEDAAVIPFIKEVADVLRNDIRREIILLLEKHSVLPYKQFVQKLDVTYSSKAAFHLKKLMSYGLITKKGREYCLTPHGRHMAKMFHMLKLYDYRDPTHTVQYHQISL
;
A
#
# COMPACT_ATOMS: atom_id res chain seq x y z
N SER A 1 12.67 15.56 16.74
CA SER A 1 12.89 17.01 16.55
C SER A 1 14.20 17.26 15.82
N LYS A 2 14.17 18.00 14.70
CA LYS A 2 15.37 18.37 13.94
C LYS A 2 15.87 19.73 14.39
N VAL A 3 17.14 19.82 14.74
CA VAL A 3 17.76 21.04 15.31
C VAL A 3 18.79 21.56 14.32
N ILE A 4 18.63 22.81 13.85
CA ILE A 4 19.65 23.53 13.09
C ILE A 4 20.34 24.48 14.06
N VAL A 5 21.67 24.44 14.14
CA VAL A 5 22.45 25.32 15.01
C VAL A 5 23.01 26.47 14.19
N ILE A 6 22.76 27.70 14.66
CA ILE A 6 23.18 28.93 13.99
C ILE A 6 24.08 29.72 14.94
N THR A 7 25.32 30.01 14.55
CA THR A 7 26.30 30.70 15.41
C THR A 7 27.00 31.86 14.71
N GLY A 8 27.46 32.85 15.48
CA GLY A 8 28.38 33.91 15.02
C GLY A 8 29.86 33.60 15.26
N TYR A 9 30.17 32.53 15.99
CA TYR A 9 31.52 32.11 16.37
C TYR A 9 31.71 30.63 16.02
N GLY A 10 31.57 30.30 14.74
CA GLY A 10 31.71 28.92 14.28
C GLY A 10 33.16 28.55 14.01
N ASP A 11 33.58 27.40 14.52
CA ASP A 11 34.81 26.72 14.15
C ASP A 11 34.54 25.24 13.84
N THR A 12 35.52 24.59 13.23
CA THR A 12 35.38 23.20 12.77
C THR A 12 35.17 22.22 13.92
N GLU A 13 35.71 22.48 15.10
CA GLU A 13 35.57 21.60 16.26
C GLU A 13 34.15 21.63 16.82
N THR A 14 33.60 22.83 16.99
CA THR A 14 32.23 23.04 17.49
C THR A 14 31.20 22.51 16.50
N ALA A 15 31.43 22.70 15.19
CA ALA A 15 30.57 22.12 14.16
C ALA A 15 30.51 20.60 14.26
N VAL A 16 31.67 19.93 14.42
CA VAL A 16 31.74 18.47 14.57
C VAL A 16 31.03 17.99 15.84
N GLU A 17 31.19 18.69 16.96
CA GLU A 17 30.54 18.33 18.21
C GLU A 17 29.01 18.44 18.12
N VAL A 18 28.51 19.53 17.55
CA VAL A 18 27.08 19.77 17.36
C VAL A 18 26.45 18.72 16.43
N MET A 19 27.16 18.32 15.36
CA MET A 19 26.71 17.24 14.48
C MET A 19 26.67 15.88 15.20
N LYS A 20 27.64 15.60 16.08
CA LYS A 20 27.64 14.37 16.92
C LYS A 20 26.47 14.33 17.91
N LEU A 21 26.01 15.49 18.37
CA LEU A 21 24.85 15.62 19.26
C LEU A 21 23.50 15.52 18.52
N GLY A 22 23.52 15.28 17.20
CA GLY A 22 22.31 15.03 16.42
C GLY A 22 21.67 16.29 15.80
N ALA A 23 22.42 17.39 15.68
CA ALA A 23 21.98 18.51 14.87
C ALA A 23 21.84 18.11 13.39
N ALA A 24 20.81 18.63 12.74
CA ALA A 24 20.54 18.40 11.33
C ALA A 24 21.43 19.24 10.41
N GLU A 25 21.84 20.42 10.87
CA GLU A 25 22.80 21.28 10.16
C GLU A 25 23.46 22.29 11.12
N TYR A 26 24.64 22.77 10.74
CA TYR A 26 25.39 23.83 11.43
C TYR A 26 25.67 25.01 10.49
N ILE A 27 25.22 26.22 10.86
CA ILE A 27 25.32 27.43 10.02
C ILE A 27 26.09 28.52 10.77
N GLN A 28 27.07 29.12 10.09
CA GLN A 28 27.77 30.30 10.58
C GLN A 28 27.17 31.58 10.01
N LYS A 29 27.04 32.62 10.84
CA LYS A 29 26.67 33.98 10.39
C LYS A 29 27.89 34.69 9.78
N PRO A 30 27.68 35.53 8.75
CA PRO A 30 26.41 35.78 8.07
C PRO A 30 26.01 34.65 7.12
N PHE A 31 24.71 34.45 6.93
CA PHE A 31 24.15 33.48 5.99
C PHE A 31 23.12 34.18 5.08
N ASP A 32 22.89 33.60 3.91
CA ASP A 32 21.84 34.04 3.00
C ASP A 32 20.46 33.53 3.49
N PRO A 33 19.46 34.41 3.72
CA PRO A 33 18.11 34.02 4.08
C PRO A 33 17.45 33.03 3.11
N GLU A 34 17.72 33.13 1.81
CA GLU A 34 17.15 32.20 0.82
C GLU A 34 17.79 30.82 0.93
N GLU A 35 19.10 30.76 1.22
CA GLU A 35 19.82 29.52 1.47
C GLU A 35 19.35 28.85 2.76
N LEU A 36 19.11 29.63 3.82
CA LEU A 36 18.51 29.14 5.06
C LEU A 36 17.10 28.58 4.82
N ALA A 37 16.27 29.26 4.01
CA ALA A 37 14.92 28.77 3.70
C ALA A 37 14.96 27.43 2.97
N ARG A 38 15.82 27.29 1.94
CA ARG A 38 16.03 26.03 1.22
C ARG A 38 16.56 24.93 2.13
N LEU A 39 17.44 25.27 3.05
CA LEU A 39 17.99 24.32 4.02
C LEU A 39 16.93 23.87 5.03
N ILE A 40 16.10 24.77 5.55
CA ILE A 40 14.99 24.42 6.45
C ILE A 40 14.03 23.49 5.72
N GLU A 41 13.65 23.80 4.48
CA GLU A 41 12.79 22.95 3.67
C GLU A 41 13.42 21.55 3.49
N LYS A 42 14.70 21.49 3.12
CA LYS A 42 15.45 20.24 3.03
C LYS A 42 15.44 19.47 4.37
N VAL A 43 15.79 20.11 5.48
CA VAL A 43 15.86 19.50 6.80
C VAL A 43 14.49 19.01 7.25
N VAL A 44 13.43 19.80 7.10
CA VAL A 44 12.05 19.42 7.42
C VAL A 44 11.60 18.22 6.58
N MET A 45 12.10 18.07 5.35
CA MET A 45 11.77 16.95 4.47
C MET A 45 12.66 15.71 4.64
N LEU A 46 13.82 15.81 5.32
CA LEU A 46 14.63 14.61 5.67
C LEU A 46 13.81 13.71 6.60
N PRO A 47 13.76 12.38 6.43
CA PRO A 47 13.17 11.51 7.46
C PRO A 47 13.87 11.77 8.80
N GLU A 48 13.13 11.87 9.92
CA GLU A 48 13.80 11.85 11.24
C GLU A 48 14.65 10.57 11.35
N ALA A 49 15.66 10.53 12.24
CA ALA A 49 16.31 9.28 12.61
C ALA A 49 15.25 8.39 13.28
N ARG A 50 14.54 7.67 12.43
CA ARG A 50 13.29 6.96 12.71
C ARG A 50 13.60 5.76 13.59
N ALA A 51 12.71 5.45 14.53
CA ALA A 51 12.88 4.36 15.49
C ALA A 51 13.07 3.03 14.74
N PRO A 52 13.82 2.06 15.31
CA PRO A 52 13.90 0.72 14.73
C PRO A 52 12.49 0.17 14.54
N ALA A 53 12.27 -0.52 13.41
CA ALA A 53 10.96 -1.11 13.11
C ALA A 53 10.58 -2.08 14.23
N ARG A 54 9.31 -2.10 14.64
CA ARG A 54 8.85 -3.03 15.69
C ARG A 54 9.08 -4.47 15.24
N GLU A 55 9.53 -5.32 16.15
CA GLU A 55 9.76 -6.75 15.91
C GLU A 55 8.50 -7.46 15.37
N SER A 56 7.32 -7.03 15.83
CA SER A 56 6.02 -7.50 15.32
C SER A 56 5.76 -7.16 13.85
N ASP A 57 6.20 -5.97 13.41
CA ASP A 57 6.02 -5.51 12.03
C ASP A 57 6.95 -6.31 11.10
N ILE A 58 8.21 -6.53 11.54
CA ILE A 58 9.18 -7.36 10.80
C ILE A 58 8.67 -8.79 10.66
N THR A 59 8.22 -9.41 11.75
CA THR A 59 7.70 -10.79 11.74
C THR A 59 6.56 -10.96 10.75
N TRP A 60 5.59 -10.04 10.76
CA TRP A 60 4.47 -10.07 9.82
C TRP A 60 4.91 -9.89 8.35
N ILE A 61 5.84 -8.97 8.08
CA ILE A 61 6.36 -8.76 6.72
C ILE A 61 7.12 -10.01 6.25
N THR A 62 7.92 -10.62 7.12
CA THR A 62 8.64 -11.86 6.81
C THR A 62 7.68 -13.00 6.50
N ASP A 63 6.62 -13.18 7.29
CA ASP A 63 5.56 -14.15 7.01
C ASP A 63 4.84 -13.87 5.69
N PHE A 64 4.56 -12.58 5.41
CA PHE A 64 3.96 -12.15 4.14
C PHE A 64 4.85 -12.52 2.94
N CYS A 65 6.17 -12.41 3.08
CA CYS A 65 7.15 -12.68 2.02
C CYS A 65 7.58 -14.15 1.92
N SER A 66 7.29 -14.96 2.93
CA SER A 66 7.83 -16.30 3.09
C SER A 66 7.62 -17.18 1.85
N GLY A 67 8.71 -17.75 1.34
CA GLY A 67 8.73 -18.62 0.17
C GLY A 67 8.54 -17.92 -1.19
N MET A 68 8.53 -16.58 -1.23
CA MET A 68 8.39 -15.81 -2.47
C MET A 68 9.62 -14.94 -2.71
N PRO A 69 10.14 -14.88 -3.95
CA PRO A 69 11.21 -13.94 -4.24
C PRO A 69 10.72 -12.52 -3.99
N THR A 70 11.53 -11.72 -3.31
CA THR A 70 11.14 -10.42 -2.79
C THR A 70 12.04 -9.31 -3.32
N LEU A 71 11.43 -8.27 -3.89
CA LEU A 71 12.06 -7.01 -4.25
C LEU A 71 11.70 -5.96 -3.22
N LEU A 72 12.69 -5.45 -2.51
CA LEU A 72 12.52 -4.33 -1.57
C LEU A 72 12.93 -3.02 -2.25
N ILE A 73 12.08 -2.00 -2.16
CA ILE A 73 12.35 -0.63 -2.58
C ILE A 73 12.30 0.24 -1.33
N THR A 74 13.41 0.86 -0.97
CA THR A 74 13.56 1.60 0.28
C THR A 74 14.36 2.88 0.09
N ASP A 75 14.03 3.92 0.83
CA ASP A 75 14.78 5.17 0.92
C ASP A 75 15.85 5.15 2.03
N THR A 76 15.77 4.19 2.95
CA THR A 76 16.67 4.05 4.10
C THR A 76 17.44 2.73 4.02
N GLN A 77 18.75 2.77 4.29
CA GLN A 77 19.52 1.57 4.62
C GLN A 77 19.19 1.21 6.07
N ARG A 78 18.36 0.18 6.26
CA ARG A 78 18.07 -0.37 7.59
C ARG A 78 18.52 -1.81 7.59
N ASP A 79 19.79 -2.01 7.94
CA ASP A 79 20.41 -3.33 7.96
C ASP A 79 19.55 -4.38 8.69
N GLU A 80 18.93 -4.03 9.82
CA GLU A 80 18.08 -4.95 10.58
C GLU A 80 16.76 -5.30 9.86
N PHE A 81 16.14 -4.32 9.21
CA PHE A 81 14.90 -4.53 8.44
C PHE A 81 15.18 -5.37 7.18
N GLU A 82 16.26 -5.06 6.47
CA GLU A 82 16.71 -5.80 5.30
C GLU A 82 17.13 -7.23 5.68
N LYS A 83 17.85 -7.40 6.79
CA LYS A 83 18.20 -8.73 7.33
C LYS A 83 16.95 -9.53 7.71
N GLY A 84 15.99 -8.92 8.40
CA GLY A 84 14.76 -9.60 8.83
C GLY A 84 13.89 -10.09 7.68
N ILE A 85 13.82 -9.32 6.59
CA ILE A 85 13.04 -9.69 5.39
C ILE A 85 13.85 -10.61 4.46
N SER A 86 15.18 -10.44 4.41
CA SER A 86 16.08 -11.14 3.50
C SER A 86 15.61 -11.09 2.02
N PRO A 87 15.40 -9.89 1.45
CA PRO A 87 14.92 -9.75 0.08
C PRO A 87 15.96 -10.24 -0.94
N ASN A 88 15.50 -10.82 -2.05
CA ASN A 88 16.37 -11.26 -3.15
C ASN A 88 17.04 -10.09 -3.86
N ARG A 89 16.42 -8.91 -3.82
CA ARG A 89 16.95 -7.69 -4.40
C ARG A 89 16.47 -6.48 -3.62
N VAL A 90 17.37 -5.52 -3.42
CA VAL A 90 17.07 -4.22 -2.82
C VAL A 90 17.34 -3.12 -3.85
N ILE A 91 16.44 -2.14 -3.91
CA ILE A 91 16.62 -0.88 -4.62
C ILE A 91 16.59 0.23 -3.58
N HIS A 92 17.74 0.84 -3.34
CA HIS A 92 17.83 2.05 -2.54
C HIS A 92 17.49 3.26 -3.42
N LEU A 93 16.43 3.98 -3.05
CA LEU A 93 16.00 5.19 -3.77
C LEU A 93 16.96 6.35 -3.56
N SER A 94 17.68 6.36 -2.43
CA SER A 94 18.63 7.40 -2.10
C SER A 94 20.00 6.83 -1.70
N SER A 95 21.05 7.60 -1.99
CA SER A 95 22.42 7.35 -1.52
C SER A 95 23.04 8.69 -1.10
N GLY A 96 23.59 8.75 0.11
CA GLY A 96 24.14 9.99 0.66
C GLY A 96 23.13 11.15 0.73
N GLY A 97 21.85 10.85 0.97
CA GLY A 97 20.78 11.85 1.04
C GLY A 97 20.34 12.43 -0.31
N ARG A 98 20.83 11.89 -1.43
CA ARG A 98 20.38 12.25 -2.78
C ARG A 98 19.61 11.10 -3.40
N VAL A 99 18.53 11.41 -4.11
CA VAL A 99 17.80 10.39 -4.86
C VAL A 99 18.54 10.03 -6.13
N THR A 100 18.72 8.73 -6.32
CA THR A 100 19.57 8.15 -7.36
C THR A 100 18.79 7.34 -8.37
N VAL A 101 17.48 7.20 -8.20
CA VAL A 101 16.62 6.35 -9.04
C VAL A 101 15.36 7.13 -9.42
N THR A 102 15.07 7.23 -10.72
CA THR A 102 13.82 7.83 -11.19
C THR A 102 12.63 6.88 -11.10
N ILE A 103 11.41 7.41 -11.15
CA ILE A 103 10.19 6.60 -11.21
C ILE A 103 10.21 5.65 -12.43
N GLU A 104 10.69 6.11 -13.58
CA GLU A 104 10.78 5.31 -14.81
C GLU A 104 11.82 4.19 -14.69
N GLU A 105 12.95 4.44 -14.02
CA GLU A 105 13.95 3.42 -13.69
C GLU A 105 13.40 2.37 -12.73
N LEU A 106 12.70 2.84 -11.71
CA LEU A 106 12.03 1.98 -10.72
C LEU A 106 11.01 1.06 -11.39
N GLU A 107 10.14 1.62 -12.24
CA GLU A 107 9.11 0.86 -12.96
C GLU A 107 9.71 -0.19 -13.90
N ARG A 108 10.80 0.16 -14.61
CA ARG A 108 11.56 -0.81 -15.42
C ARG A 108 12.12 -1.94 -14.57
N ALA A 109 12.68 -1.61 -13.40
CA ALA A 109 13.24 -2.61 -12.50
C ALA A 109 12.17 -3.55 -11.92
N ILE A 110 11.02 -3.02 -11.53
CA ILE A 110 9.86 -3.79 -11.04
C ILE A 110 9.32 -4.69 -12.15
N LYS A 111 9.17 -4.16 -13.37
CA LYS A 111 8.72 -4.96 -14.52
C LYS A 111 9.66 -6.13 -14.80
N LYS A 112 10.97 -5.88 -14.84
CA LYS A 112 11.99 -6.92 -15.02
C LYS A 112 11.94 -7.96 -13.89
N PHE A 113 11.72 -7.54 -12.65
CA PHE A 113 11.55 -8.46 -11.53
C PHE A 113 10.31 -9.36 -11.72
N ALA A 114 9.18 -8.76 -12.09
CA ALA A 114 7.93 -9.46 -12.31
C ALA A 114 7.98 -10.47 -13.47
N GLU A 115 8.70 -10.16 -14.54
CA GLU A 115 8.89 -11.05 -15.70
C GLU A 115 9.74 -12.28 -15.35
N ASN A 116 10.72 -12.12 -14.45
CA ASN A 116 11.66 -13.18 -14.08
C ASN A 116 11.20 -14.00 -12.87
N THR A 117 10.08 -13.64 -12.24
CA THR A 117 9.65 -14.22 -10.97
C THR A 117 8.23 -14.74 -11.06
N ARG A 118 8.03 -16.03 -10.81
CA ARG A 118 6.68 -16.59 -10.65
C ARG A 118 6.20 -16.34 -9.22
N LYS A 119 5.17 -15.50 -9.05
CA LYS A 119 4.56 -15.15 -7.73
C LYS A 119 5.53 -14.43 -6.77
N GLY A 120 6.22 -13.39 -7.26
CA GLY A 120 7.09 -12.56 -6.42
C GLY A 120 6.33 -11.57 -5.54
N THR A 121 7.04 -10.98 -4.58
CA THR A 121 6.57 -9.88 -3.74
C THR A 121 7.41 -8.62 -4.01
N VAL A 122 6.75 -7.48 -4.16
CA VAL A 122 7.37 -6.15 -4.21
C VAL A 122 6.97 -5.41 -2.96
N ILE A 123 7.94 -5.02 -2.14
CA ILE A 123 7.76 -4.17 -0.98
C ILE A 123 8.22 -2.76 -1.36
N HIS A 124 7.36 -1.78 -1.20
CA HIS A 124 7.67 -0.38 -1.46
C HIS A 124 7.58 0.45 -0.18
N ALA A 125 8.72 0.72 0.44
CA ALA A 125 8.87 1.53 1.66
C ALA A 125 9.24 2.99 1.40
N GLY A 126 9.52 3.37 0.15
CA GLY A 126 9.97 4.72 -0.20
C GLY A 126 8.91 5.66 -0.79
N MET A 127 7.60 5.37 -0.64
CA MET A 127 6.55 6.19 -1.28
C MET A 127 6.57 7.65 -0.79
N VAL A 128 6.85 7.86 0.49
CA VAL A 128 6.94 9.19 1.10
C VAL A 128 8.09 10.00 0.50
N LEU A 129 9.24 9.37 0.26
CA LEU A 129 10.36 10.03 -0.42
C LEU A 129 10.01 10.39 -1.86
N LEU A 130 9.36 9.49 -2.61
CA LEU A 130 8.93 9.81 -3.97
C LEU A 130 7.93 10.98 -3.98
N LEU A 131 7.06 11.05 -2.97
CA LEU A 131 6.07 12.12 -2.83
C LEU A 131 6.72 13.48 -2.62
N SER A 132 7.76 13.56 -1.78
CA SER A 132 8.46 14.82 -1.51
C SER A 132 9.23 15.35 -2.73
N ILE A 133 9.62 14.47 -3.66
CA ILE A 133 10.46 14.84 -4.81
C ILE A 133 9.64 15.08 -6.07
N TYR A 134 8.72 14.17 -6.38
CA TYR A 134 7.97 14.18 -7.64
C TYR A 134 6.56 14.76 -7.49
N GLY A 135 6.11 14.98 -6.25
CA GLY A 135 4.80 15.51 -5.95
C GLY A 135 3.66 14.51 -6.13
N LYS A 136 2.47 14.92 -5.66
CA LYS A 136 1.28 14.06 -5.56
C LYS A 136 0.88 13.41 -6.89
N ASN A 137 0.91 14.18 -7.98
CA ASN A 137 0.43 13.71 -9.29
C ASN A 137 1.31 12.59 -9.87
N ALA A 138 2.63 12.75 -9.82
CA ALA A 138 3.55 11.74 -10.32
C ALA A 138 3.49 10.45 -9.50
N VAL A 139 3.42 10.54 -8.18
CA VAL A 139 3.30 9.37 -7.29
C VAL A 139 1.96 8.67 -7.47
N ARG A 140 0.86 9.41 -7.61
CA ARG A 140 -0.46 8.84 -7.94
C ARG A 140 -0.41 8.00 -9.21
N GLU A 141 0.21 8.53 -10.27
CA GLU A 141 0.34 7.81 -11.54
C GLU A 141 1.25 6.57 -11.43
N HIS A 142 2.34 6.70 -10.68
CA HIS A 142 3.23 5.59 -10.36
C HIS A 142 2.48 4.47 -9.62
N MET A 143 1.77 4.82 -8.55
CA MET A 143 0.90 3.89 -7.82
C MET A 143 -0.11 3.25 -8.77
N ALA A 144 -0.76 4.01 -9.66
CA ALA A 144 -1.72 3.45 -10.60
C ALA A 144 -1.10 2.41 -11.55
N ARG A 145 0.15 2.63 -11.99
CA ARG A 145 0.92 1.67 -12.79
C ARG A 145 1.26 0.42 -11.97
N LEU A 146 1.71 0.57 -10.72
CA LEU A 146 1.97 -0.56 -9.82
C LEU A 146 0.73 -1.43 -9.59
N HIS A 147 -0.44 -0.81 -9.33
CA HIS A 147 -1.69 -1.56 -9.15
C HIS A 147 -2.08 -2.33 -10.41
N ARG A 148 -1.92 -1.72 -11.60
CA ARG A 148 -2.18 -2.42 -12.87
C ARG A 148 -1.24 -3.60 -13.08
N MET A 149 0.03 -3.48 -12.69
CA MET A 149 1.01 -4.57 -12.80
C MET A 149 0.68 -5.70 -11.81
N ALA A 150 0.43 -5.37 -10.54
CA ALA A 150 0.06 -6.33 -9.50
C ALA A 150 -1.28 -7.02 -9.82
N GLY A 151 -2.29 -6.28 -10.27
CA GLY A 151 -3.62 -6.79 -10.61
C GLY A 151 -3.65 -7.79 -11.77
N LYS A 152 -2.63 -7.79 -12.65
CA LYS A 152 -2.43 -8.82 -13.69
C LYS A 152 -1.83 -10.13 -13.13
N GLY A 153 -1.61 -10.21 -11.83
CA GLY A 153 -1.00 -11.35 -11.15
C GLY A 153 0.53 -11.40 -11.27
N ALA A 154 1.17 -10.28 -11.63
CA ALA A 154 2.61 -10.24 -11.89
C ALA A 154 3.44 -10.38 -10.59
N PHE A 155 2.97 -9.80 -9.49
CA PHE A 155 3.55 -9.87 -8.15
C PHE A 155 2.54 -9.41 -7.11
N ARG A 156 2.76 -9.76 -5.84
CA ARG A 156 2.10 -9.15 -4.68
C ARG A 156 2.80 -7.84 -4.34
N LEU A 157 2.05 -6.78 -4.09
CA LEU A 157 2.56 -5.46 -3.73
C LEU A 157 2.26 -5.19 -2.25
N LEU A 158 3.27 -4.80 -1.49
CA LEU A 158 3.15 -4.31 -0.12
C LEU A 158 3.69 -2.88 -0.08
N VAL A 159 2.82 -1.91 0.18
CA VAL A 159 3.21 -0.51 0.37
C VAL A 159 3.33 -0.23 1.86
N LEU A 160 4.52 0.19 2.26
CA LEU A 160 4.84 0.53 3.65
C LEU A 160 4.93 2.04 3.80
N TYR A 161 4.33 2.57 4.85
CA TYR A 161 4.34 4.01 5.13
C TYR A 161 4.30 4.30 6.65
N PRO A 162 4.85 5.46 7.07
CA PRO A 162 4.75 5.90 8.46
C PRO A 162 3.34 6.40 8.78
N LYS A 163 2.96 6.34 10.05
CA LYS A 163 1.65 6.78 10.54
C LYS A 163 1.30 8.22 10.13
N GLU A 164 2.27 9.14 10.19
CA GLU A 164 2.07 10.55 9.84
C GLU A 164 1.59 10.79 8.40
N HIS A 165 1.79 9.82 7.50
CA HIS A 165 1.39 9.91 6.09
C HIS A 165 0.17 9.06 5.73
N GLU A 166 -0.50 8.45 6.72
CA GLU A 166 -1.63 7.54 6.50
C GLU A 166 -2.73 8.15 5.62
N GLU A 167 -3.19 9.35 5.94
CA GLU A 167 -4.26 10.03 5.18
C GLU A 167 -3.83 10.34 3.74
N THR A 168 -2.59 10.79 3.56
CA THR A 168 -2.07 11.13 2.22
C THR A 168 -1.91 9.90 1.34
N ILE A 169 -1.39 8.81 1.91
CA ILE A 169 -1.21 7.54 1.21
C ILE A 169 -2.56 6.88 0.93
N ALA A 170 -3.52 6.95 1.86
CA ALA A 170 -4.88 6.47 1.64
C ALA A 170 -5.55 7.21 0.46
N GLN A 171 -5.49 8.55 0.45
CA GLN A 171 -6.04 9.34 -0.66
C GLN A 171 -5.34 9.02 -1.98
N LEU A 172 -4.00 8.88 -1.97
CA LEU A 172 -3.25 8.49 -3.17
C LEU A 172 -3.62 7.09 -3.64
N ALA A 173 -3.82 6.13 -2.73
CA ALA A 173 -4.28 4.79 -3.06
C ALA A 173 -5.68 4.81 -3.67
N GLU A 174 -6.57 5.63 -3.12
CA GLU A 174 -7.92 5.86 -3.65
C GLU A 174 -7.90 6.47 -5.04
N ASP A 175 -7.03 7.45 -5.28
CA ASP A 175 -6.92 8.16 -6.55
C ASP A 175 -6.14 7.36 -7.62
N ALA A 176 -5.14 6.57 -7.18
CA ALA A 176 -4.27 5.74 -8.02
C ALA A 176 -4.99 4.47 -8.48
N ALA A 177 -5.92 3.98 -7.68
CA ALA A 177 -6.88 3.02 -8.15
C ALA A 177 -8.04 3.81 -8.79
N VAL A 178 -8.17 3.72 -10.11
CA VAL A 178 -9.29 2.96 -10.69
C VAL A 178 -9.75 1.90 -9.69
N ILE A 179 -10.60 2.30 -8.73
CA ILE A 179 -11.20 1.39 -7.78
C ILE A 179 -12.63 1.04 -8.24
N PRO A 180 -12.81 0.05 -9.14
CA PRO A 180 -14.04 -0.71 -9.13
C PRO A 180 -14.25 -1.33 -7.76
N PHE A 181 -13.21 -1.83 -7.06
CA PHE A 181 -13.35 -2.57 -5.79
C PHE A 181 -14.05 -1.79 -4.66
N ILE A 182 -13.48 -0.80 -3.97
CA ILE A 182 -14.18 0.10 -3.01
C ILE A 182 -15.52 0.62 -3.53
N LYS A 183 -15.67 1.01 -4.82
CA LYS A 183 -16.97 1.42 -5.35
C LYS A 183 -17.98 0.27 -5.42
N GLU A 184 -17.55 -0.92 -5.83
CA GLU A 184 -18.31 -2.17 -5.90
C GLU A 184 -18.63 -2.69 -4.49
N VAL A 185 -17.68 -2.59 -3.56
CA VAL A 185 -17.80 -2.90 -2.14
C VAL A 185 -18.83 -1.96 -1.53
N ALA A 186 -18.69 -0.64 -1.72
CA ALA A 186 -19.64 0.36 -1.25
C ALA A 186 -21.02 0.14 -1.88
N ASP A 187 -21.09 -0.16 -3.18
CA ASP A 187 -22.34 -0.49 -3.88
C ASP A 187 -23.00 -1.72 -3.26
N VAL A 188 -22.27 -2.83 -3.12
CA VAL A 188 -22.78 -4.07 -2.53
C VAL A 188 -23.17 -3.84 -1.06
N LEU A 189 -22.35 -3.11 -0.28
CA LEU A 189 -22.62 -2.75 1.11
C LEU A 189 -23.87 -1.91 1.27
N ARG A 190 -24.19 -1.03 0.32
CA ARG A 190 -25.38 -0.17 0.38
C ARG A 190 -26.69 -0.91 0.09
N ASN A 191 -26.64 -2.19 -0.29
CA ASN A 191 -27.85 -2.92 -0.68
C ASN A 191 -27.96 -4.29 0.00
N ASP A 192 -28.98 -4.41 0.84
CA ASP A 192 -29.25 -5.55 1.71
C ASP A 192 -29.38 -6.87 0.93
N ILE A 193 -30.07 -6.84 -0.21
CA ILE A 193 -30.27 -8.03 -1.05
C ILE A 193 -28.95 -8.53 -1.64
N ARG A 194 -28.06 -7.63 -2.09
CA ARG A 194 -26.76 -8.01 -2.63
C ARG A 194 -25.85 -8.60 -1.55
N ARG A 195 -25.83 -8.03 -0.35
CA ARG A 195 -25.08 -8.58 0.79
C ARG A 195 -25.58 -9.99 1.12
N GLU A 196 -26.89 -10.16 1.21
CA GLU A 196 -27.50 -11.44 1.57
C GLU A 196 -27.27 -12.52 0.49
N ILE A 197 -27.32 -12.16 -0.80
CA ILE A 197 -26.95 -13.09 -1.89
C ILE A 197 -25.50 -13.59 -1.75
N ILE A 198 -24.55 -12.70 -1.45
CA ILE A 198 -23.14 -13.08 -1.29
C ILE A 198 -22.94 -14.00 -0.09
N LEU A 199 -23.57 -13.69 1.05
CA LEU A 199 -23.50 -14.51 2.27
C LEU A 199 -24.17 -15.88 2.07
N LEU A 200 -25.30 -15.93 1.37
CA LEU A 200 -25.97 -17.19 1.02
C LEU A 200 -25.09 -18.08 0.14
N LEU A 201 -24.41 -17.50 -0.85
CA LEU A 201 -23.50 -18.24 -1.72
C LEU A 201 -22.20 -18.66 -1.03
N GLU A 202 -21.72 -17.89 -0.07
CA GLU A 202 -20.60 -18.30 0.79
C GLU A 202 -20.98 -19.53 1.63
N LYS A 203 -22.17 -19.50 2.23
CA LYS A 203 -22.67 -20.59 3.08
C LYS A 203 -22.98 -21.87 2.30
N HIS A 204 -23.54 -21.75 1.09
CA HIS A 204 -24.06 -22.89 0.34
C HIS A 204 -23.22 -23.30 -0.88
N SER A 205 -22.15 -22.55 -1.20
CA SER A 205 -21.25 -22.72 -2.37
C SER A 205 -21.90 -22.56 -3.74
N VAL A 206 -23.06 -23.18 -3.96
CA VAL A 206 -23.89 -23.10 -5.18
C VAL A 206 -25.36 -22.98 -4.79
N LEU A 207 -26.12 -22.13 -5.49
CA LEU A 207 -27.57 -22.00 -5.25
C LEU A 207 -28.35 -21.81 -6.57
N PRO A 208 -29.46 -22.54 -6.79
CA PRO A 208 -30.37 -22.26 -7.89
C PRO A 208 -31.26 -21.04 -7.58
N TYR A 209 -31.73 -20.36 -8.64
CA TYR A 209 -32.54 -19.13 -8.52
C TYR A 209 -33.72 -19.25 -7.53
N LYS A 210 -34.44 -20.38 -7.57
CA LYS A 210 -35.62 -20.64 -6.71
C LYS A 210 -35.26 -20.57 -5.22
N GLN A 211 -34.08 -21.02 -4.84
CA GLN A 211 -33.64 -21.00 -3.44
C GLN A 211 -33.29 -19.60 -2.96
N PHE A 212 -32.83 -18.69 -3.83
CA PHE A 212 -32.68 -17.28 -3.45
C PHE A 212 -34.02 -16.63 -3.14
N VAL A 213 -35.02 -16.83 -3.99
CA VAL A 213 -36.36 -16.25 -3.79
C VAL A 213 -36.98 -16.75 -2.48
N GLN A 214 -36.81 -18.03 -2.15
CA GLN A 214 -37.30 -18.62 -0.91
C GLN A 214 -36.57 -18.13 0.35
N LYS A 215 -35.25 -17.87 0.25
CA LYS A 215 -34.40 -17.53 1.40
C LYS A 215 -34.30 -16.02 1.67
N LEU A 216 -34.53 -15.18 0.67
CA LEU A 216 -34.39 -13.72 0.76
C LEU A 216 -35.69 -12.99 1.14
N ASP A 217 -36.79 -13.71 1.38
CA ASP A 217 -38.14 -13.18 1.66
C ASP A 217 -38.57 -12.03 0.72
N VAL A 218 -38.12 -12.08 -0.55
CA VAL A 218 -38.35 -10.98 -1.49
C VAL A 218 -39.74 -11.14 -2.09
N THR A 219 -40.60 -10.20 -1.77
CA THR A 219 -41.89 -10.01 -2.44
C THR A 219 -41.67 -9.97 -3.96
N TYR A 220 -42.30 -10.93 -4.67
CA TYR A 220 -42.27 -11.16 -6.12
C TYR A 220 -40.91 -10.91 -6.82
N SER A 221 -40.07 -11.96 -6.83
CA SER A 221 -38.99 -12.37 -7.78
C SER A 221 -38.19 -11.34 -8.64
N SER A 222 -38.75 -10.23 -9.11
CA SER A 222 -38.10 -9.28 -10.04
C SER A 222 -36.88 -8.56 -9.45
N LYS A 223 -36.83 -8.34 -8.12
CA LYS A 223 -35.69 -7.70 -7.44
C LYS A 223 -34.46 -8.61 -7.37
N ALA A 224 -34.63 -9.91 -7.08
CA ALA A 224 -33.51 -10.84 -6.94
C ALA A 224 -32.77 -11.06 -8.27
N ALA A 225 -33.51 -11.21 -9.38
CA ALA A 225 -32.92 -11.34 -10.71
C ALA A 225 -32.08 -10.11 -11.12
N PHE A 226 -32.56 -8.91 -10.80
CA PHE A 226 -31.82 -7.67 -11.04
C PHE A 226 -30.49 -7.64 -10.27
N HIS A 227 -30.53 -7.96 -8.97
CA HIS A 227 -29.32 -7.97 -8.14
C HIS A 227 -28.32 -9.06 -8.53
N LEU A 228 -28.79 -10.26 -8.90
CA LEU A 228 -27.93 -11.31 -9.44
C LEU A 228 -27.24 -10.85 -10.73
N LYS A 229 -27.96 -10.22 -11.67
CA LYS A 229 -27.34 -9.66 -12.90
C LYS A 229 -26.29 -8.59 -12.55
N LYS A 230 -26.56 -7.72 -11.59
CA LYS A 230 -25.62 -6.67 -11.16
C LYS A 230 -24.35 -7.28 -10.54
N LEU A 231 -24.50 -8.27 -9.66
CA LEU A 231 -23.37 -9.00 -9.06
C LEU A 231 -22.56 -9.78 -10.10
N MET A 232 -23.20 -10.31 -11.14
CA MET A 232 -22.50 -10.90 -12.29
C MET A 232 -21.73 -9.84 -13.08
N SER A 233 -22.29 -8.65 -13.27
CA SER A 233 -21.60 -7.56 -13.98
C SER A 233 -20.37 -7.03 -13.23
N TYR A 234 -20.35 -7.14 -11.89
CA TYR A 234 -19.17 -6.88 -11.06
C TYR A 234 -18.18 -8.06 -11.02
N GLY A 235 -18.49 -9.19 -11.67
CA GLY A 235 -17.66 -10.39 -11.65
C GLY A 235 -17.59 -11.08 -10.28
N LEU A 236 -18.52 -10.81 -9.35
CA LEU A 236 -18.53 -11.41 -8.01
C LEU A 236 -19.19 -12.80 -8.01
N ILE A 237 -20.19 -13.00 -8.86
CA ILE A 237 -20.85 -14.28 -9.03
C ILE A 237 -20.83 -14.71 -10.49
N THR A 238 -20.90 -16.02 -10.73
CA THR A 238 -21.08 -16.59 -12.05
C THR A 238 -22.22 -17.59 -12.04
N LYS A 239 -22.79 -17.84 -13.22
CA LYS A 239 -23.89 -18.80 -13.42
C LYS A 239 -23.37 -20.02 -14.17
N LYS A 240 -23.51 -21.21 -13.59
CA LYS A 240 -23.20 -22.50 -14.21
C LYS A 240 -24.49 -23.29 -14.36
N GLY A 241 -24.98 -23.44 -15.58
CA GLY A 241 -26.28 -24.07 -15.84
C GLY A 241 -27.44 -23.32 -15.17
N ARG A 242 -28.09 -23.95 -14.19
CA ARG A 242 -29.22 -23.37 -13.44
C ARG A 242 -28.82 -22.77 -12.09
N GLU A 243 -27.54 -22.83 -11.74
CA GLU A 243 -27.02 -22.49 -10.42
C GLU A 243 -26.06 -21.30 -10.49
N TYR A 244 -25.99 -20.56 -9.38
CA TYR A 244 -25.09 -19.44 -9.18
C TYR A 244 -24.03 -19.82 -8.17
N CYS A 245 -22.80 -19.33 -8.35
CA CYS A 245 -21.70 -19.53 -7.41
C CYS A 245 -20.78 -18.32 -7.35
N LEU A 246 -20.03 -18.19 -6.25
CA LEU A 246 -19.02 -17.14 -6.12
C LEU A 246 -17.84 -17.40 -7.07
N THR A 247 -17.39 -16.34 -7.73
CA THR A 247 -16.07 -16.33 -8.37
C THR A 247 -14.97 -16.27 -7.29
N PRO A 248 -13.68 -16.43 -7.63
CA PRO A 248 -12.60 -16.13 -6.68
C PRO A 248 -12.73 -14.72 -6.08
N HIS A 249 -13.10 -13.73 -6.90
CA HIS A 249 -13.34 -12.34 -6.47
C HIS A 249 -14.53 -12.24 -5.50
N GLY A 250 -15.64 -12.94 -5.77
CA GLY A 250 -16.79 -12.98 -4.86
C GLY A 250 -16.52 -13.67 -3.53
N ARG A 251 -15.72 -14.74 -3.51
CA ARG A 251 -15.31 -15.40 -2.25
C ARG A 251 -14.45 -14.49 -1.40
N HIS A 252 -13.55 -13.75 -2.04
CA HIS A 252 -12.73 -12.76 -1.37
C HIS A 252 -13.61 -11.65 -0.75
N MET A 253 -14.60 -11.13 -1.50
CA MET A 253 -15.60 -10.18 -1.02
C MET A 253 -16.43 -10.69 0.17
N ALA A 254 -16.89 -11.95 0.12
CA ALA A 254 -17.69 -12.55 1.19
C ALA A 254 -16.92 -12.64 2.51
N LYS A 255 -15.67 -13.11 2.44
CA LYS A 255 -14.74 -13.12 3.58
C LYS A 255 -14.53 -11.73 4.14
N MET A 256 -14.36 -10.72 3.27
CA MET A 256 -14.26 -9.33 3.71
C MET A 256 -15.53 -8.85 4.44
N PHE A 257 -16.74 -9.21 4.01
CA PHE A 257 -17.96 -8.89 4.76
C PHE A 257 -17.99 -9.51 6.15
N HIS A 258 -17.54 -10.77 6.26
CA HIS A 258 -17.47 -11.43 7.56
C HIS A 258 -16.47 -10.73 8.48
N MET A 259 -15.32 -10.32 7.95
CA MET A 259 -14.26 -9.62 8.69
C MET A 259 -14.62 -8.16 9.05
N LEU A 260 -15.29 -7.42 8.16
CA LEU A 260 -15.79 -6.07 8.45
C LEU A 260 -16.89 -6.06 9.51
N LYS A 261 -17.69 -7.12 9.62
CA LYS A 261 -18.63 -7.32 10.75
C LYS A 261 -17.91 -7.57 12.08
N LEU A 262 -16.63 -7.94 12.05
CA LEU A 262 -15.81 -8.30 13.21
C LEU A 262 -14.72 -7.24 13.53
N TYR A 263 -14.76 -6.06 12.90
CA TYR A 263 -13.88 -4.90 13.13
C TYR A 263 -12.37 -5.06 12.85
N ASP A 264 -11.92 -6.12 12.17
CA ASP A 264 -10.47 -6.30 11.88
C ASP A 264 -10.23 -6.82 10.46
N TYR A 265 -10.22 -5.92 9.47
CA TYR A 265 -9.93 -6.29 8.08
C TYR A 265 -8.45 -6.11 7.73
N ARG A 266 -7.79 -7.24 7.47
CA ARG A 266 -6.56 -7.33 6.66
C ARG A 266 -6.72 -8.54 5.74
N ASP A 267 -6.87 -8.35 4.41
CA ASP A 267 -6.94 -9.50 3.50
C ASP A 267 -5.55 -9.99 3.09
N PRO A 268 -5.08 -11.15 3.59
CA PRO A 268 -3.79 -11.73 3.20
C PRO A 268 -3.76 -12.19 1.73
N THR A 269 -4.92 -12.31 1.06
CA THR A 269 -5.02 -12.81 -0.31
C THR A 269 -5.00 -11.72 -1.38
N HIS A 270 -5.07 -10.44 -1.00
CA HIS A 270 -5.10 -9.34 -1.95
C HIS A 270 -3.72 -9.11 -2.53
N THR A 271 -3.67 -8.90 -3.84
CA THR A 271 -2.41 -8.70 -4.56
C THR A 271 -1.77 -7.35 -4.23
N VAL A 272 -2.48 -6.42 -3.60
CA VAL A 272 -1.95 -5.15 -3.12
C VAL A 272 -2.37 -4.94 -1.67
N GLN A 273 -1.40 -4.65 -0.80
CA GLN A 273 -1.61 -4.37 0.61
C GLN A 273 -0.92 -3.07 1.01
N TYR A 274 -1.55 -2.37 1.95
CA TYR A 274 -1.06 -1.15 2.58
C TYR A 274 -0.85 -1.47 4.05
N HIS A 275 0.36 -1.26 4.56
CA HIS A 275 0.67 -1.53 5.95
C HIS A 275 1.37 -0.32 6.56
N GLN A 276 0.68 0.28 7.53
CA GLN A 276 1.27 1.27 8.41
C GLN A 276 2.31 0.60 9.28
N ILE A 277 3.50 1.17 9.31
CA ILE A 277 4.60 0.72 10.17
C ILE A 277 5.01 1.83 11.13
N SER A 278 5.45 1.42 12.32
CA SER A 278 6.08 2.36 13.26
C SER A 278 7.53 2.53 12.84
N LEU A 279 7.76 3.38 11.83
CA LEU A 279 9.10 3.85 11.47
C LEU A 279 9.35 5.18 12.17
#